data_AF-A0A7S3ZJN6-F1
#
_entry.id   AF-A0A7S3ZJN6-F1
#
_cell.length_a   1.000
_cell.length_b   1.000
_cell.length_c   1.000
_cell.angle_alpha   90.00
_cell.angle_beta   90.00
_cell.angle_gamma   90.00
#
_symmetry.space_group_name_H-M   'P 1'
#
loop_
_entity.id
_entity.type
_entity.pdbx_description
1 polymer ?
#
loop_
_entity_poly.entity_id
_entity_poly.type
_entity_poly.pdbx_seq_one_letter_code
_entity_poly.pdbx_strand_id
1 'polypeptide(L)'
;VRAELSLGLSGASSLRARSAPPRGSQAADCETSSPHPREPAVHRCGRRAARKQKVAEVTPLRDAIDAPLAMSYAKVMASLNASSAASGVEVEVKKRTPDGSYIPADDRDFATADFDAELEAAVKAVQRLPRDERLAYGKAMRVEGNAQFERGDHADAIRTYAKAMAGLDLSCDREATLRSVALPLWTNSAASYLALRRPRECLRCCDEALKIDGGHVKARLRKGAALLALDRYDEALACLEAIESNREAAALMRKTRAAQRRTTRMEAAYGKCLSAAFSDGLGDTRSGVRRRRSGEAETERALRQAARAAAAHDWALVCW
;
A
#
# COMPACT_ATOMS: atom_id res chain seq x y z
N VAL A 1 5.78 -10.90 -37.91
CA VAL A 1 7.00 -10.07 -37.74
C VAL A 1 6.88 -9.39 -36.39
N ARG A 2 7.73 -9.71 -35.39
CA ARG A 2 7.69 -9.07 -34.06
C ARG A 2 8.43 -7.74 -34.15
N ALA A 3 7.73 -6.63 -33.95
CA ALA A 3 8.34 -5.31 -33.86
C ALA A 3 8.58 -4.97 -32.38
N GLU A 4 9.84 -4.67 -32.02
CA GLU A 4 10.23 -4.24 -30.68
C GLU A 4 10.29 -2.71 -30.65
N LEU A 5 9.55 -2.09 -29.73
CA LEU A 5 9.60 -0.65 -29.48
C LEU A 5 10.27 -0.40 -28.13
N SER A 6 11.49 0.13 -28.17
CA SER A 6 12.22 0.66 -27.01
C SER A 6 11.93 2.15 -26.86
N LEU A 7 11.32 2.56 -25.74
CA LEU A 7 11.11 3.97 -25.42
C LEU A 7 12.40 4.58 -24.85
N GLY A 8 13.12 5.32 -25.70
CA GLY A 8 14.17 6.25 -25.29
C GLY A 8 13.57 7.64 -25.03
N LEU A 9 13.67 8.13 -23.79
CA LEU A 9 13.27 9.49 -23.43
C LEU A 9 14.43 10.46 -23.71
N SER A 10 14.34 11.22 -24.80
CA SER A 10 15.16 12.41 -25.03
C SER A 10 14.41 13.46 -25.85
N GLY A 11 14.51 14.73 -25.43
CA GLY A 11 14.47 15.85 -26.38
C GLY A 11 13.23 16.75 -26.34
N ALA A 12 13.48 18.01 -26.01
CA ALA A 12 12.57 19.14 -25.88
C ALA A 12 11.66 19.44 -27.10
N SER A 13 10.56 20.15 -26.84
CA SER A 13 10.01 21.17 -27.75
C SER A 13 9.20 22.21 -27.00
N SER A 14 9.69 23.44 -27.05
CA SER A 14 9.08 24.67 -26.55
C SER A 14 7.95 25.16 -27.46
N LEU A 15 6.80 25.53 -26.90
CA LEU A 15 5.81 26.37 -27.57
C LEU A 15 5.34 27.47 -26.62
N ARG A 16 5.74 28.71 -26.93
CA ARG A 16 5.20 29.96 -26.39
C ARG A 16 3.91 30.30 -27.13
N ALA A 17 2.87 30.68 -26.39
CA ALA A 17 1.82 31.54 -26.91
C ALA A 17 1.48 32.58 -25.83
N ARG A 18 1.57 33.86 -26.20
CA ARG A 18 1.17 35.03 -25.41
C ARG A 18 -0.26 35.41 -25.79
N SER A 19 -1.10 35.74 -24.82
CA SER A 19 -2.15 36.76 -24.98
C SER A 19 -2.61 37.27 -23.61
N ALA A 20 -2.81 38.58 -23.53
CA ALA A 20 -2.98 39.44 -22.36
C ALA A 20 -4.46 39.52 -21.87
N PRO A 21 -4.75 40.17 -20.72
CA PRO A 21 -5.97 39.99 -19.92
C PRO A 21 -7.03 41.09 -20.14
N PRO A 22 -8.25 40.98 -19.56
CA PRO A 22 -9.10 42.13 -19.31
C PRO A 22 -9.06 42.59 -17.84
N ARG A 23 -9.10 43.92 -17.71
CA ARG A 23 -9.43 44.76 -16.53
C ARG A 23 -10.87 44.40 -16.08
N GLY A 24 -11.31 44.42 -14.83
CA GLY A 24 -11.06 45.29 -13.69
C GLY A 24 -12.39 45.97 -13.30
N SER A 25 -12.94 45.71 -12.11
CA SER A 25 -13.90 46.61 -11.44
C SER A 25 -14.15 46.22 -9.97
N GLN A 26 -13.59 47.04 -9.08
CA GLN A 26 -14.19 47.68 -7.90
C GLN A 26 -14.83 46.88 -6.75
N ALA A 27 -14.42 47.33 -5.57
CA ALA A 27 -14.87 47.01 -4.22
C ALA A 27 -16.27 47.57 -3.91
N ALA A 28 -16.91 46.98 -2.90
CA ALA A 28 -17.85 47.66 -2.03
C ALA A 28 -17.80 47.02 -0.64
N ASP A 29 -17.36 47.82 0.33
CA ASP A 29 -17.49 47.60 1.76
C ASP A 29 -18.97 47.70 2.17
N CYS A 30 -19.40 46.94 3.18
CA CYS A 30 -20.40 47.41 4.14
C CYS A 30 -20.39 46.57 5.43
N GLU A 31 -20.59 47.31 6.51
CA GLU A 31 -20.25 47.04 7.90
C GLU A 31 -21.28 46.21 8.70
N THR A 32 -20.79 45.70 9.84
CA THR A 32 -21.48 45.55 11.14
C THR A 32 -22.74 44.68 11.28
N SER A 33 -22.66 43.62 12.08
CA SER A 33 -23.16 43.59 13.48
C SER A 33 -23.32 42.15 14.02
N SER A 34 -22.71 41.89 15.17
CA SER A 34 -23.02 40.74 16.05
C SER A 34 -24.13 41.15 17.05
N PRO A 35 -24.91 40.20 17.59
CA PRO A 35 -24.58 39.73 18.95
C PRO A 35 -24.82 38.22 19.19
N HIS A 36 -23.98 37.64 20.05
CA HIS A 36 -24.11 36.31 20.70
C HIS A 36 -25.00 36.40 21.96
N PRO A 37 -25.27 35.31 22.73
CA PRO A 37 -25.26 33.86 22.45
C PRO A 37 -26.48 33.11 23.04
N ARG A 38 -26.91 31.97 22.48
CA ARG A 38 -27.57 30.87 23.23
C ARG A 38 -27.30 29.52 22.56
N GLU A 39 -26.72 28.60 23.32
CA GLU A 39 -26.65 27.15 23.05
C GLU A 39 -27.22 26.43 24.27
N PRO A 40 -27.86 25.26 24.15
CA PRO A 40 -27.15 24.05 23.69
C PRO A 40 -27.96 23.07 22.81
N ALA A 41 -27.26 22.05 22.29
CA ALA A 41 -27.74 20.79 21.67
C ALA A 41 -27.60 20.59 20.14
N VAL A 42 -26.74 21.33 19.42
CA VAL A 42 -26.57 21.17 17.94
C VAL A 42 -25.17 20.70 17.48
N HIS A 43 -24.22 20.50 18.40
CA HIS A 43 -22.79 20.32 18.05
C HIS A 43 -22.42 19.09 17.20
N ARG A 44 -23.21 18.01 17.19
CA ARG A 44 -22.92 16.83 16.32
C ARG A 44 -23.49 16.98 14.91
N CYS A 45 -24.62 17.65 14.76
CA CYS A 45 -25.26 17.84 13.45
C CYS A 45 -24.53 18.91 12.64
N GLY A 46 -24.17 20.03 13.29
CA GLY A 46 -23.42 21.13 12.67
C GLY A 46 -22.03 20.72 12.17
N ARG A 47 -21.31 19.86 12.89
CA ARG A 47 -20.00 19.35 12.43
C ARG A 47 -20.12 18.43 11.22
N ARG A 48 -21.19 17.64 11.10
CA ARG A 48 -21.45 16.82 9.91
C ARG A 48 -21.89 17.68 8.73
N ALA A 49 -22.73 18.69 8.95
CA ALA A 49 -23.17 19.63 7.91
C ALA A 49 -22.03 20.51 7.39
N ALA A 50 -21.21 21.11 8.27
CA ALA A 50 -20.04 21.90 7.90
C ALA A 50 -18.95 21.08 7.22
N ARG A 51 -18.78 19.80 7.62
CA ARG A 51 -17.87 18.85 6.95
C ARG A 51 -18.40 18.43 5.58
N LYS A 52 -19.73 18.30 5.41
CA LYS A 52 -20.36 18.09 4.09
C LYS A 52 -20.22 19.32 3.19
N GLN A 53 -20.39 20.54 3.71
CA GLN A 53 -20.21 21.79 2.96
C GLN A 53 -18.77 22.01 2.49
N LYS A 54 -17.76 21.81 3.35
CA LYS A 54 -16.35 21.93 2.92
C LYS A 54 -15.89 20.85 1.93
N VAL A 55 -16.52 19.67 1.94
CA VAL A 55 -16.28 18.61 0.93
C VAL A 55 -16.97 18.95 -0.40
N ALA A 56 -18.07 19.72 -0.36
CA ALA A 56 -18.80 20.17 -1.54
C ALA A 56 -18.10 21.32 -2.32
N GLU A 57 -17.26 22.13 -1.68
CA GLU A 57 -16.48 23.18 -2.38
C GLU A 57 -15.25 22.64 -3.13
N VAL A 58 -14.69 21.50 -2.71
CA VAL A 58 -13.46 20.92 -3.31
C VAL A 58 -13.77 19.85 -4.36
N THR A 59 -15.03 19.42 -4.46
CA THR A 59 -15.51 18.43 -5.45
C THR A 59 -15.33 18.88 -6.91
N PRO A 60 -15.56 20.15 -7.29
CA PRO A 60 -15.29 20.62 -8.66
C PRO A 60 -13.80 20.56 -9.02
N LEU A 61 -12.93 20.91 -8.06
CA LEU A 61 -11.49 20.87 -8.22
C LEU A 61 -10.98 19.43 -8.37
N ARG A 62 -11.55 18.50 -7.59
CA ARG A 62 -11.32 17.05 -7.75
C ARG A 62 -11.72 16.59 -9.14
N ASP A 63 -12.95 16.86 -9.57
CA ASP A 63 -13.49 16.33 -10.82
C ASP A 63 -12.73 16.88 -12.05
N ALA A 64 -12.15 18.08 -11.94
CA ALA A 64 -11.26 18.65 -12.96
C ALA A 64 -9.86 18.00 -13.00
N ILE A 65 -9.33 17.55 -11.86
CA ILE A 65 -7.98 16.95 -11.75
C ILE A 65 -8.01 15.44 -12.02
N ASP A 66 -9.02 14.76 -11.49
CA ASP A 66 -9.23 13.31 -11.59
C ASP A 66 -10.03 12.91 -12.83
N ALA A 67 -10.10 13.78 -13.84
CA ALA A 67 -10.67 13.42 -15.14
C ALA A 67 -9.96 12.13 -15.63
N PRO A 68 -10.72 11.04 -15.88
CA PRO A 68 -10.11 9.76 -16.20
C PRO A 68 -9.21 9.91 -17.43
N LEU A 69 -8.02 9.30 -17.38
CA LEU A 69 -7.19 9.15 -18.57
C LEU A 69 -8.05 8.51 -19.67
N ALA A 70 -8.03 9.12 -20.86
CA ALA A 70 -8.97 8.81 -21.93
C ALA A 70 -8.97 7.33 -22.35
N MET A 71 -7.89 6.57 -22.12
CA MET A 71 -7.83 5.11 -22.25
C MET A 71 -6.82 4.49 -21.28
N SER A 72 -7.17 3.33 -20.71
CA SER A 72 -6.22 2.45 -20.01
C SER A 72 -5.26 1.79 -21.00
N TYR A 73 -4.06 1.47 -20.55
CA TYR A 73 -3.03 0.82 -21.36
C TYR A 73 -3.56 -0.49 -21.99
N ALA A 74 -4.33 -1.27 -21.22
CA ALA A 74 -4.98 -2.48 -21.73
C ALA A 74 -5.91 -2.21 -22.92
N LYS A 75 -6.66 -1.10 -22.89
CA LYS A 75 -7.57 -0.71 -23.99
C LYS A 75 -6.81 -0.22 -25.22
N VAL A 76 -5.69 0.48 -25.00
CA VAL A 76 -4.75 0.88 -26.07
C VAL A 76 -4.19 -0.37 -26.76
N MET A 77 -3.69 -1.33 -25.99
CA MET A 77 -3.10 -2.56 -26.51
C MET A 77 -4.12 -3.43 -27.27
N ALA A 78 -5.35 -3.56 -26.74
CA ALA A 78 -6.41 -4.29 -27.42
C ALA A 78 -6.77 -3.65 -28.78
N SER A 79 -6.82 -2.32 -28.84
CA SER A 79 -7.13 -1.58 -30.07
C SER A 79 -6.01 -1.68 -31.11
N LEU A 80 -4.75 -1.63 -30.66
CA LEU A 80 -3.57 -1.82 -31.51
C LEU A 80 -3.56 -3.22 -32.12
N ASN A 81 -3.75 -4.26 -31.29
CA ASN A 81 -3.76 -5.65 -31.76
C ASN A 81 -4.96 -5.95 -32.67
N ALA A 82 -6.13 -5.33 -32.42
CA ALA A 82 -7.26 -5.43 -33.33
C ALA A 82 -6.96 -4.81 -34.71
N SER A 83 -6.22 -3.70 -34.74
CA SER A 83 -5.84 -3.01 -35.98
C SER A 83 -4.73 -3.74 -36.75
N SER A 84 -3.80 -4.38 -36.04
CA SER A 84 -2.66 -5.10 -36.63
C SER A 84 -2.99 -6.56 -37.00
N ALA A 85 -4.13 -7.08 -36.55
CA ALA A 85 -4.63 -8.42 -36.91
C ALA A 85 -4.81 -8.59 -38.42
N ALA A 86 -5.27 -7.55 -39.13
CA ALA A 86 -5.38 -7.55 -40.59
C ALA A 86 -4.01 -7.70 -41.30
N SER A 87 -2.93 -7.31 -40.63
CA SER A 87 -1.55 -7.37 -41.14
C SER A 87 -0.76 -8.58 -40.62
N GLY A 88 -1.37 -9.44 -39.79
CA GLY A 88 -0.71 -10.60 -39.19
C GLY A 88 0.43 -10.26 -38.21
N VAL A 89 0.42 -9.05 -37.63
CA VAL A 89 1.42 -8.59 -36.66
C VAL A 89 0.78 -8.49 -35.29
N GLU A 90 1.32 -9.21 -34.31
CA GLU A 90 0.90 -9.14 -32.91
C GLU A 90 1.90 -8.30 -32.13
N VAL A 91 1.40 -7.30 -31.40
CA VAL A 91 2.20 -6.38 -30.60
C VAL A 91 2.14 -6.84 -29.14
N GLU A 92 3.31 -7.19 -28.62
CA GLU A 92 3.47 -7.68 -27.24
C GLU A 92 4.43 -6.77 -26.49
N VAL A 93 4.02 -6.36 -25.29
CA VAL A 93 4.81 -5.45 -24.45
C VAL A 93 5.63 -6.29 -23.50
N LYS A 94 6.93 -6.05 -23.47
CA LYS A 94 7.86 -6.75 -22.56
C LYS A 94 8.43 -5.77 -21.56
N LYS A 95 8.45 -6.16 -20.29
CA LYS A 95 9.16 -5.44 -19.23
C LYS A 95 10.61 -5.91 -19.15
N ARG A 96 11.51 -4.96 -18.90
CA ARG A 96 12.93 -5.22 -18.68
C ARG A 96 13.15 -5.56 -17.20
N THR A 97 13.77 -6.70 -16.93
CA THR A 97 14.17 -7.10 -15.58
C THR A 97 15.48 -6.39 -15.18
N PRO A 98 15.80 -6.34 -13.87
CA PRO A 98 17.09 -5.81 -13.39
C PRO A 98 18.30 -6.53 -14.00
N ASP A 99 18.15 -7.80 -14.35
CA ASP A 99 19.18 -8.63 -14.99
C ASP A 99 19.33 -8.35 -16.50
N GLY A 100 18.52 -7.43 -17.05
CA GLY A 100 18.53 -7.04 -18.46
C GLY A 100 17.73 -7.94 -19.40
N SER A 101 17.07 -8.99 -18.89
CA SER A 101 16.18 -9.84 -19.68
C SER A 101 14.81 -9.19 -19.88
N TYR A 102 14.06 -9.69 -20.88
CA TYR A 102 12.72 -9.19 -21.20
C TYR A 102 11.67 -10.27 -20.93
N ILE A 103 10.67 -9.92 -20.13
CA ILE A 103 9.54 -10.79 -19.79
C ILE A 103 8.26 -10.13 -20.31
N PRO A 104 7.29 -10.87 -20.87
CA PRO A 104 5.98 -10.32 -21.21
C PRO A 104 5.35 -9.60 -20.01
N ALA A 105 4.79 -8.41 -20.25
CA ALA A 105 4.07 -7.66 -19.23
C ALA A 105 2.72 -8.32 -18.95
N ASP A 106 2.35 -8.41 -17.67
CA ASP A 106 1.06 -8.95 -17.23
C ASP A 106 0.02 -7.84 -16.97
N ASP A 107 -1.23 -8.23 -16.76
CA ASP A 107 -2.32 -7.29 -16.46
C ASP A 107 -2.04 -6.42 -15.22
N ARG A 108 -1.22 -6.91 -14.28
CA ARG A 108 -0.86 -6.17 -13.06
C ARG A 108 0.18 -5.10 -13.36
N ASP A 109 1.12 -5.37 -14.25
CA ASP A 109 2.10 -4.41 -14.75
C ASP A 109 1.37 -3.27 -15.48
N PHE A 110 0.37 -3.59 -16.31
CA PHE A 110 -0.46 -2.58 -16.96
C PHE A 110 -1.27 -1.76 -15.97
N ALA A 111 -1.93 -2.39 -14.99
CA ALA A 111 -2.66 -1.68 -13.95
C ALA A 111 -1.76 -0.76 -13.10
N THR A 112 -0.51 -1.16 -12.87
CA THR A 112 0.48 -0.35 -12.15
C THR A 112 0.90 0.85 -13.01
N ALA A 113 1.18 0.64 -14.29
CA ALA A 113 1.54 1.71 -15.22
C ALA A 113 0.39 2.72 -15.41
N ASP A 114 -0.85 2.25 -15.51
CA ASP A 114 -2.04 3.11 -15.56
C ASP A 114 -2.16 3.96 -14.29
N PHE A 115 -1.97 3.34 -13.13
CA PHE A 115 -1.99 4.05 -11.86
C PHE A 115 -0.85 5.08 -11.74
N ASP A 116 0.36 4.73 -12.16
CA ASP A 116 1.50 5.66 -12.16
C ASP A 116 1.25 6.86 -13.09
N ALA A 117 0.66 6.63 -14.27
CA ALA A 117 0.27 7.69 -15.19
C ALA A 117 -0.83 8.59 -14.61
N GLU A 118 -1.85 8.03 -13.96
CA GLU A 118 -2.88 8.79 -13.24
C GLU A 118 -2.28 9.62 -12.11
N LEU A 119 -1.37 9.04 -11.34
CA LEU A 119 -0.72 9.72 -10.23
C LEU A 119 0.15 10.87 -10.73
N GLU A 120 0.92 10.67 -11.80
CA GLU A 120 1.69 11.74 -12.43
C GLU A 120 0.82 12.88 -12.94
N ALA A 121 -0.31 12.55 -13.59
CA ALA A 121 -1.26 13.54 -14.09
C ALA A 121 -1.83 14.36 -12.92
N ALA A 122 -2.25 13.69 -11.85
CA ALA A 122 -2.73 14.33 -10.63
C ALA A 122 -1.65 15.22 -9.99
N VAL A 123 -0.40 14.75 -9.89
CA VAL A 123 0.73 15.54 -9.37
C VAL A 123 0.94 16.81 -10.21
N LYS A 124 0.99 16.68 -11.54
CA LYS A 124 1.18 17.82 -12.46
C LYS A 124 0.04 18.83 -12.36
N ALA A 125 -1.19 18.37 -12.26
CA ALA A 125 -2.36 19.24 -12.12
C ALA A 125 -2.35 19.97 -10.77
N VAL A 126 -2.09 19.25 -9.67
CA VAL A 126 -2.01 19.79 -8.32
C VAL A 126 -0.86 20.78 -8.16
N GLN A 127 0.29 20.57 -8.82
CA GLN A 127 1.41 21.50 -8.79
C GLN A 127 1.10 22.86 -9.44
N ARG A 128 0.09 22.94 -10.33
CA ARG A 128 -0.34 24.20 -10.95
C ARG A 128 -1.26 25.03 -10.05
N LEU A 129 -1.81 24.42 -9.01
CA LEU A 129 -2.72 25.10 -8.08
C LEU A 129 -1.97 25.96 -7.05
N PRO A 130 -2.59 27.03 -6.55
CA PRO A 130 -2.05 27.78 -5.43
C PRO A 130 -1.98 26.91 -4.17
N ARG A 131 -1.04 27.24 -3.28
CA ARG A 131 -0.69 26.44 -2.09
C ARG A 131 -1.90 26.08 -1.21
N ASP A 132 -2.79 27.03 -0.98
CA ASP A 132 -3.97 26.80 -0.11
C ASP A 132 -4.93 25.77 -0.71
N GLU A 133 -5.11 25.80 -2.02
CA GLU A 133 -5.92 24.83 -2.76
C GLU A 133 -5.26 23.44 -2.79
N ARG A 134 -3.92 23.36 -2.84
CA ARG A 134 -3.19 22.09 -2.75
C ARG A 134 -3.42 21.39 -1.40
N LEU A 135 -3.34 22.16 -0.31
CA LEU A 135 -3.62 21.64 1.03
C LEU A 135 -5.11 21.26 1.19
N ALA A 136 -6.02 22.05 0.61
CA ALA A 136 -7.45 21.72 0.58
C ALA A 136 -7.72 20.42 -0.19
N TYR A 137 -7.08 20.24 -1.35
CA TYR A 137 -7.14 19.04 -2.17
C TYR A 137 -6.65 17.81 -1.38
N GLY A 138 -5.47 17.88 -0.76
CA GLY A 138 -4.95 16.78 0.07
C GLY A 138 -5.88 16.41 1.23
N LYS A 139 -6.50 17.40 1.88
CA LYS A 139 -7.49 17.17 2.94
C LYS A 139 -8.78 16.54 2.41
N ALA A 140 -9.26 16.96 1.24
CA ALA A 140 -10.46 16.40 0.61
C ALA A 140 -10.25 14.95 0.17
N MET A 141 -9.13 14.65 -0.49
CA MET A 141 -8.77 13.30 -0.92
C MET A 141 -8.63 12.34 0.27
N ARG A 142 -8.09 12.83 1.40
CA ARG A 142 -8.07 12.03 2.64
C ARG A 142 -9.48 11.66 3.12
N VAL A 143 -10.44 12.59 3.03
CA VAL A 143 -11.83 12.31 3.47
C VAL A 143 -12.49 11.30 2.52
N GLU A 144 -12.27 11.42 1.21
CA GLU A 144 -12.77 10.46 0.24
C GLU A 144 -12.16 9.07 0.42
N GLY A 145 -10.83 8.98 0.54
CA GLY A 145 -10.14 7.71 0.81
C GLY A 145 -10.63 7.05 2.10
N ASN A 146 -10.94 7.84 3.14
CA ASN A 146 -11.56 7.31 4.36
C ASN A 146 -12.96 6.75 4.10
N ALA A 147 -13.77 7.40 3.26
CA ALA A 147 -15.09 6.90 2.89
C ALA A 147 -15.00 5.60 2.07
N GLN A 148 -14.05 5.52 1.13
CA GLN A 148 -13.75 4.29 0.37
C GLN A 148 -13.27 3.16 1.30
N PHE A 149 -12.41 3.48 2.27
CA PHE A 149 -11.97 2.50 3.27
C PHE A 149 -13.13 1.97 4.11
N GLU A 150 -14.06 2.84 4.52
CA GLU A 150 -15.27 2.45 5.26
C GLU A 150 -16.23 1.59 4.41
N ARG A 151 -16.22 1.73 3.08
CA ARG A 151 -16.98 0.88 2.15
C ARG A 151 -16.34 -0.49 1.91
N GLY A 152 -15.08 -0.67 2.25
CA GLY A 152 -14.30 -1.89 1.97
C GLY A 152 -13.49 -1.83 0.68
N ASP A 153 -13.56 -0.72 -0.06
CA ASP A 153 -12.84 -0.50 -1.31
C ASP A 153 -11.38 -0.09 -1.04
N HIS A 154 -10.62 -1.02 -0.44
CA HIS A 154 -9.27 -0.74 0.04
C HIS A 154 -8.28 -0.40 -1.08
N ALA A 155 -8.45 -0.97 -2.27
CA ALA A 155 -7.59 -0.69 -3.42
C ALA A 155 -7.74 0.76 -3.90
N ASP A 156 -8.98 1.22 -4.08
CA ASP A 156 -9.25 2.60 -4.48
C ASP A 156 -8.91 3.60 -3.37
N ALA A 157 -9.12 3.23 -2.11
CA ALA A 157 -8.68 4.05 -0.98
C ALA A 157 -7.17 4.33 -1.03
N ILE A 158 -6.35 3.32 -1.32
CA ILE A 158 -4.88 3.48 -1.47
C ILE A 158 -4.56 4.45 -2.61
N ARG A 159 -5.23 4.31 -3.76
CA ARG A 159 -5.05 5.20 -4.91
C ARG A 159 -5.37 6.65 -4.53
N THR A 160 -6.50 6.86 -3.85
CA THR A 160 -6.93 8.19 -3.40
C THR A 160 -5.98 8.78 -2.34
N TYR A 161 -5.48 7.96 -1.40
CA TYR A 161 -4.48 8.42 -0.44
C TYR A 161 -3.15 8.79 -1.12
N ALA A 162 -2.72 8.05 -2.14
CA ALA A 162 -1.54 8.41 -2.93
C ALA A 162 -1.71 9.75 -3.65
N LYS A 163 -2.87 9.98 -4.27
CA LYS A 163 -3.23 11.29 -4.84
C LYS A 163 -3.25 12.39 -3.78
N ALA A 164 -3.76 12.11 -2.58
CA ALA A 164 -3.73 13.06 -1.46
C ALA A 164 -2.31 13.50 -1.10
N MET A 165 -1.33 12.58 -1.19
CA MET A 165 0.07 12.88 -0.92
C MET A 165 0.70 13.81 -1.97
N ALA A 166 0.24 13.78 -3.23
CA ALA A 166 0.66 14.72 -4.26
C ALA A 166 0.29 16.18 -3.93
N GLY A 167 -0.80 16.37 -3.18
CA GLY A 167 -1.27 17.66 -2.65
C GLY A 167 -0.42 18.24 -1.52
N LEU A 168 0.52 17.47 -0.97
CA LEU A 168 1.34 17.95 0.14
C LEU A 168 2.35 18.97 -0.36
N ASP A 169 2.27 20.18 0.19
CA ASP A 169 3.30 21.20 0.06
C ASP A 169 4.10 21.26 1.37
N LEU A 170 5.38 20.87 1.29
CA LEU A 170 6.30 20.85 2.44
C LEU A 170 7.20 22.10 2.49
N SER A 171 6.97 23.10 1.63
CA SER A 171 7.79 24.31 1.54
C SER A 171 7.68 25.22 2.77
N CYS A 172 6.52 25.30 3.41
CA CYS A 172 6.37 25.96 4.72
C CYS A 172 5.51 25.12 5.66
N ASP A 173 5.72 25.30 6.96
CA ASP A 173 5.04 24.56 8.04
C ASP A 173 5.18 23.03 7.90
N ARG A 174 6.35 22.60 7.41
CA ARG A 174 6.68 21.20 7.11
C ARG A 174 6.25 20.25 8.22
N GLU A 175 6.61 20.57 9.45
CA GLU A 175 6.34 19.71 10.60
C GLU A 175 4.83 19.62 10.92
N ALA A 176 4.12 20.75 10.84
CA ALA A 176 2.67 20.78 11.03
C ALA A 176 1.93 20.02 9.92
N THR A 177 2.34 20.19 8.66
CA THR A 177 1.76 19.48 7.51
C THR A 177 2.04 17.97 7.58
N LEU A 178 3.26 17.58 7.97
CA LEU A 178 3.61 16.18 8.15
C LEU A 178 2.77 15.53 9.25
N ARG A 179 2.63 16.17 10.41
CA ARG A 179 1.84 15.59 11.52
C ARG A 179 0.33 15.62 11.28
N SER A 180 -0.20 16.70 10.70
CA SER A 180 -1.65 16.88 10.57
C SER A 180 -2.26 16.20 9.34
N VAL A 181 -1.49 16.03 8.25
CA VAL A 181 -1.99 15.50 6.98
C VAL A 181 -1.24 14.22 6.58
N ALA A 182 0.08 14.26 6.48
CA ALA A 182 0.85 13.14 5.95
C ALA A 182 0.80 11.90 6.88
N LEU A 183 0.94 12.08 8.19
CA LEU A 183 0.89 10.99 9.17
C LEU A 183 -0.45 10.22 9.13
N PRO A 184 -1.63 10.88 9.16
CA PRO A 184 -2.90 10.21 8.90
C PRO A 184 -2.98 9.48 7.55
N LEU A 185 -2.42 10.05 6.47
CA LEU A 185 -2.42 9.43 5.15
C LEU A 185 -1.59 8.14 5.11
N TRP A 186 -0.36 8.18 5.64
CA TRP A 186 0.50 7.00 5.72
C TRP A 186 -0.11 5.89 6.56
N THR A 187 -0.67 6.27 7.71
CA THR A 187 -1.30 5.30 8.61
C THR A 187 -2.56 4.69 7.99
N ASN A 188 -3.43 5.46 7.34
CA ASN A 188 -4.63 4.94 6.67
C ASN A 188 -4.30 4.08 5.45
N SER A 189 -3.26 4.45 4.70
CA SER A 189 -2.72 3.62 3.62
C SER A 189 -2.23 2.27 4.15
N ALA A 190 -1.47 2.27 5.26
CA ALA A 190 -1.02 1.04 5.93
C ALA A 190 -2.20 0.14 6.36
N ALA A 191 -3.29 0.72 6.87
CA ALA A 191 -4.49 -0.03 7.21
C ALA A 191 -5.11 -0.72 5.99
N SER A 192 -5.15 -0.01 4.86
CA SER A 192 -5.69 -0.51 3.60
C SER A 192 -4.83 -1.64 3.03
N TYR A 193 -3.50 -1.49 3.09
CA TYR A 193 -2.57 -2.55 2.67
C TYR A 193 -2.66 -3.82 3.53
N LEU A 194 -2.86 -3.68 4.85
CA LEU A 194 -3.12 -4.83 5.72
C LEU A 194 -4.41 -5.56 5.34
N ALA A 195 -5.48 -4.82 5.04
CA ALA A 195 -6.75 -5.41 4.63
C ALA A 195 -6.64 -6.16 3.30
N LEU A 196 -5.79 -5.69 2.38
CA LEU A 196 -5.48 -6.36 1.11
C LEU A 196 -4.44 -7.48 1.23
N ARG A 197 -3.99 -7.85 2.45
CA ARG A 197 -2.93 -8.83 2.69
C ARG A 197 -1.63 -8.54 1.91
N ARG A 198 -1.28 -7.25 1.81
CA ARG A 198 -0.02 -6.76 1.24
C ARG A 198 0.89 -6.22 2.35
N PRO A 199 1.49 -7.11 3.17
CA PRO A 199 2.22 -6.68 4.36
C PRO A 199 3.52 -5.94 4.05
N ARG A 200 4.18 -6.22 2.92
CA ARG A 200 5.44 -5.55 2.55
C ARG A 200 5.25 -4.05 2.31
N GLU A 201 4.19 -3.68 1.60
CA GLU A 201 3.81 -2.31 1.32
C GLU A 201 3.29 -1.61 2.57
N CYS A 202 2.55 -2.34 3.44
CA CYS A 202 2.18 -1.83 4.76
C CYS A 202 3.41 -1.44 5.58
N LEU A 203 4.48 -2.25 5.60
CA LEU A 203 5.70 -1.93 6.34
C LEU A 203 6.30 -0.59 5.88
N ARG A 204 6.39 -0.37 4.57
CA ARG A 204 6.90 0.88 4.01
C ARG A 204 6.08 2.08 4.48
N CYS A 205 4.75 1.99 4.42
CA CYS A 205 3.87 3.06 4.89
C CYS A 205 4.00 3.31 6.41
N CYS A 206 4.14 2.24 7.20
CA CYS A 206 4.36 2.34 8.63
C CYS A 206 5.72 2.97 8.98
N ASP A 207 6.77 2.64 8.23
CA ASP A 207 8.10 3.22 8.43
C ASP A 207 8.11 4.72 8.13
N GLU A 208 7.45 5.15 7.05
CA GLU A 208 7.29 6.58 6.77
C GLU A 208 6.46 7.30 7.84
N ALA A 209 5.40 6.67 8.36
CA ALA A 209 4.64 7.23 9.48
C ALA A 209 5.49 7.39 10.75
N LEU A 210 6.32 6.39 11.08
CA LEU A 210 7.17 6.39 12.26
C LEU A 210 8.36 7.36 12.14
N LYS A 211 8.81 7.70 10.93
CA LYS A 211 9.77 8.79 10.71
C LYS A 211 9.20 10.16 11.08
N ILE A 212 7.88 10.35 10.93
CA ILE A 212 7.20 11.61 11.29
C ILE A 212 6.92 11.65 12.79
N ASP A 213 6.33 10.57 13.30
CA ASP A 213 6.00 10.41 14.72
C ASP A 213 6.47 9.03 15.18
N GLY A 214 7.66 9.00 15.77
CA GLY A 214 8.23 7.78 16.33
C GLY A 214 7.32 7.16 17.38
N GLY A 215 6.53 7.96 18.10
CA GLY A 215 5.60 7.53 19.15
C GLY A 215 4.29 6.93 18.64
N HIS A 216 4.02 6.93 17.33
CA HIS A 216 2.68 6.73 16.83
C HIS A 216 2.14 5.31 17.05
N VAL A 217 1.21 5.17 18.01
CA VAL A 217 0.68 3.88 18.46
C VAL A 217 0.04 3.07 17.34
N LYS A 218 -0.79 3.69 16.49
CA LYS A 218 -1.47 2.98 15.38
C LYS A 218 -0.49 2.50 14.30
N ALA A 219 0.57 3.27 14.02
CA ALA A 219 1.58 2.89 13.04
C ALA A 219 2.38 1.68 13.54
N ARG A 220 2.81 1.70 14.81
CA ARG A 220 3.50 0.56 15.45
C ARG A 220 2.66 -0.70 15.51
N LEU A 221 1.37 -0.57 15.87
CA LEU A 221 0.45 -1.70 15.90
C LEU A 221 0.29 -2.34 14.52
N ARG A 222 0.08 -1.52 13.49
CA ARG A 222 -0.01 -1.98 12.10
C ARG A 222 1.30 -2.58 11.60
N LYS A 223 2.44 -1.99 11.97
CA LYS A 223 3.78 -2.54 11.65
C LYS A 223 3.97 -3.92 12.27
N GLY A 224 3.65 -4.09 13.55
CA GLY A 224 3.70 -5.38 14.23
C GLY A 224 2.79 -6.43 13.57
N ALA A 225 1.60 -6.03 13.12
CA ALA A 225 0.69 -6.93 12.41
C ALA A 225 1.24 -7.34 11.03
N ALA A 226 1.83 -6.41 10.28
CA ALA A 226 2.47 -6.69 9.00
C ALA A 226 3.72 -7.58 9.16
N LEU A 227 4.53 -7.35 10.20
CA LEU A 227 5.71 -8.18 10.49
C LEU A 227 5.31 -9.59 10.92
N LEU A 228 4.24 -9.74 11.70
CA LEU A 228 3.66 -11.04 12.03
C LEU A 228 3.22 -11.80 10.76
N ALA A 229 2.59 -11.11 9.81
CA ALA A 229 2.19 -11.70 8.53
C ALA A 229 3.36 -12.04 7.59
N LEU A 230 4.56 -11.56 7.89
CA LEU A 230 5.80 -11.84 7.15
C LEU A 230 6.73 -12.79 7.91
N ASP A 231 6.25 -13.42 8.99
CA ASP A 231 7.02 -14.32 9.86
C ASP A 231 8.28 -13.70 10.49
N ARG A 232 8.34 -12.36 10.55
CA ARG A 232 9.43 -11.60 11.19
C ARG A 232 9.09 -11.33 12.66
N TYR A 233 9.07 -12.41 13.45
CA TYR A 233 8.51 -12.38 14.81
C TYR A 233 9.28 -11.48 15.78
N ASP A 234 10.62 -11.52 15.76
CA ASP A 234 11.45 -10.74 16.70
C ASP A 234 11.24 -9.23 16.53
N GLU A 235 11.24 -8.77 15.28
CA GLU A 235 10.99 -7.36 14.95
C GLU A 235 9.54 -6.95 15.27
N ALA A 236 8.58 -7.87 15.08
CA ALA A 236 7.20 -7.62 15.45
C ALA A 236 7.06 -7.41 16.96
N LEU A 237 7.73 -8.24 17.78
CA LEU A 237 7.72 -8.11 19.24
C LEU A 237 8.37 -6.80 19.68
N ALA A 238 9.55 -6.46 19.16
CA ALA A 238 10.23 -5.20 19.49
C ALA A 238 9.35 -3.97 19.20
N CYS A 239 8.61 -3.98 18.08
CA CYS A 239 7.69 -2.90 17.74
C CYS A 239 6.48 -2.82 18.69
N LEU A 240 5.98 -3.96 19.18
CA LEU A 240 4.79 -4.03 20.02
C LEU A 240 5.09 -3.81 21.51
N GLU A 241 6.28 -4.18 21.97
CA GLU A 241 6.76 -3.93 23.33
C GLU A 241 6.87 -2.43 23.60
N ALA A 242 7.27 -1.63 22.60
CA ALA A 242 7.27 -0.18 22.68
C ALA A 242 5.87 0.45 22.91
N ILE A 243 4.79 -0.32 22.74
CA ILE A 243 3.39 0.11 22.96
C ILE A 243 2.63 -0.89 23.83
N GLU A 244 3.32 -1.56 24.75
CA GLU A 244 2.75 -2.62 25.61
C GLU A 244 1.53 -2.19 26.43
N SER A 245 1.43 -0.90 26.75
CA SER A 245 0.28 -0.31 27.45
C SER A 245 -1.03 -0.42 26.66
N ASN A 246 -0.94 -0.65 25.34
CA ASN A 246 -2.11 -0.86 24.50
C ASN A 246 -2.58 -2.33 24.57
N ARG A 247 -3.85 -2.52 24.94
CA ARG A 247 -4.50 -3.85 25.00
C ARG A 247 -4.42 -4.63 23.69
N GLU A 248 -4.56 -3.96 22.55
CA GLU A 248 -4.48 -4.59 21.23
C GLU A 248 -3.05 -5.05 20.92
N ALA A 249 -2.04 -4.26 21.29
CA ALA A 249 -0.64 -4.64 21.14
C ALA A 249 -0.33 -5.87 22.00
N ALA A 250 -0.80 -5.91 23.25
CA ALA A 250 -0.65 -7.07 24.13
C ALA A 250 -1.29 -8.35 23.55
N ALA A 251 -2.48 -8.24 22.97
CA ALA A 251 -3.13 -9.36 22.29
C ALA A 251 -2.31 -9.84 21.07
N LEU A 252 -1.77 -8.91 20.29
CA LEU A 252 -0.95 -9.22 19.14
C LEU A 252 0.39 -9.84 19.54
N MET A 253 1.06 -9.34 20.58
CA MET A 253 2.28 -9.93 21.13
C MET A 253 2.09 -11.39 21.55
N ARG A 254 0.97 -11.71 22.20
CA ARG A 254 0.64 -13.10 22.56
C ARG A 254 0.52 -13.99 21.32
N LYS A 255 -0.12 -13.50 20.25
CA LYS A 255 -0.21 -14.21 18.97
C LYS A 255 1.17 -14.39 18.33
N THR A 256 1.99 -13.35 18.30
CA THR A 256 3.35 -13.39 17.75
C THR A 256 4.24 -14.38 18.51
N ARG A 257 4.26 -14.35 19.85
CA ARG A 257 5.02 -15.31 20.66
C ARG A 257 4.53 -16.75 20.45
N ALA A 258 3.22 -16.95 20.28
CA ALA A 258 2.67 -18.27 20.00
C ALA A 258 3.09 -18.78 18.60
N ALA A 259 3.08 -17.92 17.58
CA ALA A 259 3.55 -18.24 16.23
C ALA A 259 5.06 -18.56 16.24
N GLN A 260 5.88 -17.72 16.88
CA GLN A 260 7.31 -17.94 17.02
C GLN A 260 7.67 -19.25 17.73
N ARG A 261 6.93 -19.61 18.79
CA ARG A 261 7.12 -20.91 19.47
C ARG A 261 6.77 -22.09 18.56
N ARG A 262 5.82 -21.92 17.64
CA ARG A 262 5.46 -22.97 16.67
C ARG A 262 6.55 -23.14 15.61
N THR A 263 7.05 -22.03 15.05
CA THR A 263 8.13 -22.08 14.05
C THR A 263 9.42 -22.63 14.64
N THR A 264 9.87 -22.11 15.78
CA THR A 264 11.07 -22.63 16.48
C THR A 264 10.95 -24.10 16.86
N ARG A 265 9.77 -24.56 17.30
CA ARG A 265 9.52 -25.99 17.57
C ARG A 265 9.58 -26.83 16.30
N MET A 266 9.06 -26.32 15.18
CA MET A 266 9.10 -26.99 13.89
C MET A 266 10.54 -27.08 13.36
N GLU A 267 11.30 -25.99 13.42
CA GLU A 267 12.71 -25.93 13.04
C GLU A 267 13.56 -26.90 13.89
N ALA A 268 13.34 -26.94 15.20
CA ALA A 268 14.02 -27.89 16.08
C ALA A 268 13.66 -29.35 15.76
N ALA A 269 12.40 -29.64 15.42
CA ALA A 269 11.98 -30.99 15.00
C ALA A 269 12.62 -31.36 13.65
N TYR A 270 12.65 -30.43 12.70
CA TYR A 270 13.29 -30.63 11.40
C TYR A 270 14.79 -30.87 11.53
N GLY A 271 15.47 -30.09 12.38
CA GLY A 271 16.89 -30.27 12.69
C GLY A 271 17.21 -31.64 13.29
N LYS A 272 16.36 -32.14 14.22
CA LYS A 272 16.50 -33.50 14.78
C LYS A 272 16.34 -34.59 13.73
N CYS A 273 15.36 -34.46 12.84
CA CYS A 273 15.14 -35.42 11.75
C CYS A 273 16.32 -35.45 10.78
N LEU A 274 16.83 -34.28 10.40
CA LEU A 274 18.04 -34.16 9.58
C LEU A 274 19.26 -34.80 10.27
N SER A 275 19.51 -34.49 11.54
CA SER A 275 20.65 -35.06 12.26
C SER A 275 20.59 -36.58 12.39
N ALA A 276 19.39 -37.14 12.56
CA ALA A 276 19.17 -38.58 12.58
C ALA A 276 19.47 -39.20 11.21
N ALA A 277 18.97 -38.60 10.13
CA ALA A 277 19.23 -39.05 8.77
C ALA A 277 20.73 -39.02 8.39
N PHE A 278 21.47 -37.98 8.81
CA PHE A 278 22.92 -37.90 8.58
C PHE A 278 23.71 -38.92 9.40
N SER A 279 23.28 -39.17 10.65
CA SER A 279 23.94 -40.13 11.54
C SER A 279 23.75 -41.58 11.08
N ASP A 280 22.58 -41.92 10.51
CA ASP A 280 22.30 -43.23 9.89
C ASP A 280 23.05 -43.45 8.56
N GLY A 281 23.51 -42.37 7.92
CA GLY A 281 24.29 -42.41 6.68
C GLY A 281 25.79 -42.69 6.85
N LEU A 282 26.36 -42.40 8.03
CA LEU A 282 27.81 -42.50 8.32
C LEU A 282 28.23 -43.79 9.05
N GLY A 283 27.29 -44.66 9.43
CA GLY A 283 27.59 -45.94 10.09
C GLY A 283 27.83 -47.08 9.10
N ASP A 284 29.07 -47.53 8.96
CA ASP A 284 29.45 -48.65 8.08
C ASP A 284 29.15 -50.04 8.70
N THR A 285 28.80 -50.96 7.79
CA THR A 285 28.72 -52.44 7.87
C THR A 285 27.53 -53.13 8.56
N ARG A 286 26.71 -53.77 7.70
CA ARG A 286 25.75 -54.90 7.88
C ARG A 286 24.68 -54.86 8.97
N SER A 287 24.94 -54.31 10.15
CA SER A 287 23.92 -54.06 11.19
C SER A 287 22.99 -52.89 10.84
N GLY A 288 23.45 -52.00 9.95
CA GLY A 288 22.72 -50.83 9.47
C GLY A 288 21.52 -51.15 8.56
N VAL A 289 21.46 -52.29 7.86
CA VAL A 289 20.37 -52.57 6.91
C VAL A 289 19.03 -52.87 7.61
N ARG A 290 19.05 -53.54 8.77
CA ARG A 290 17.83 -53.75 9.59
C ARG A 290 17.42 -52.48 10.34
N ARG A 291 18.38 -51.67 10.82
CA ARG A 291 18.09 -50.37 11.45
C ARG A 291 17.65 -49.31 10.44
N ARG A 292 18.12 -49.35 9.19
CA ARG A 292 17.66 -48.48 8.09
C ARG A 292 16.16 -48.62 7.87
N ARG A 293 15.60 -49.84 7.84
CA ARG A 293 14.14 -50.01 7.67
C ARG A 293 13.30 -49.46 8.84
N SER A 294 13.82 -49.47 10.08
CA SER A 294 13.11 -48.91 11.23
C SER A 294 13.31 -47.39 11.35
N GLY A 295 14.53 -46.90 11.09
CA GLY A 295 14.88 -45.48 11.07
C GLY A 295 14.26 -44.74 9.89
N GLU A 296 14.17 -45.36 8.71
CA GLU A 296 13.43 -44.84 7.55
C GLU A 296 11.94 -44.72 7.88
N ALA A 297 11.34 -45.70 8.58
CA ALA A 297 9.94 -45.60 8.99
C ALA A 297 9.70 -44.51 10.06
N GLU A 298 10.64 -44.29 10.97
CA GLU A 298 10.54 -43.22 11.98
C GLU A 298 10.81 -41.84 11.40
N THR A 299 11.82 -41.69 10.54
CA THR A 299 12.10 -40.45 9.81
C THR A 299 10.99 -40.14 8.81
N GLU A 300 10.42 -41.12 8.12
CA GLU A 300 9.26 -40.95 7.24
C GLU A 300 8.01 -40.58 8.03
N ARG A 301 7.77 -41.15 9.22
CA ARG A 301 6.69 -40.70 10.13
C ARG A 301 6.93 -39.27 10.61
N ALA A 302 8.15 -38.91 10.96
CA ALA A 302 8.50 -37.57 11.41
C ALA A 302 8.38 -36.53 10.28
N LEU A 303 8.81 -36.87 9.06
CA LEU A 303 8.63 -36.08 7.85
C LEU A 303 7.15 -35.97 7.46
N ARG A 304 6.35 -37.05 7.57
CA ARG A 304 4.90 -36.99 7.37
C ARG A 304 4.20 -36.17 8.43
N GLN A 305 4.65 -36.19 9.69
CA GLN A 305 4.13 -35.33 10.75
C GLN A 305 4.52 -33.86 10.53
N ALA A 306 5.76 -33.59 10.10
CA ALA A 306 6.22 -32.25 9.73
C ALA A 306 5.48 -31.73 8.49
N ALA A 307 5.26 -32.56 7.48
CA ALA A 307 4.50 -32.24 6.28
C ALA A 307 3.01 -32.00 6.59
N ARG A 308 2.41 -32.76 7.52
CA ARG A 308 1.04 -32.50 8.01
C ARG A 308 0.96 -31.21 8.82
N ALA A 309 1.98 -30.91 9.63
CA ALA A 309 2.07 -29.65 10.38
C ALA A 309 2.27 -28.44 9.44
N ALA A 310 3.06 -28.59 8.39
CA ALA A 310 3.26 -27.59 7.35
C ALA A 310 1.99 -27.42 6.47
N ALA A 311 1.33 -28.51 6.09
CA ALA A 311 0.06 -28.46 5.37
C ALA A 311 -1.05 -27.82 6.21
N ALA A 312 -1.05 -28.01 7.53
CA ALA A 312 -1.94 -27.29 8.44
C ALA A 312 -1.60 -25.80 8.57
N HIS A 313 -0.33 -25.41 8.37
CA HIS A 313 0.11 -24.02 8.29
C HIS A 313 -0.40 -23.35 7.00
N ASP A 314 -0.27 -24.04 5.86
CA ASP A 314 -0.81 -23.59 4.56
C ASP A 314 -2.35 -23.54 4.56
N TRP A 315 -3.03 -24.54 5.12
CA TRP A 315 -4.49 -24.53 5.24
C TRP A 315 -5.00 -23.42 6.18
N ALA A 316 -4.26 -23.12 7.25
CA ALA A 316 -4.58 -22.00 8.15
C ALA A 316 -4.32 -20.63 7.50
N LEU A 317 -3.41 -20.53 6.53
CA LEU A 317 -3.18 -19.34 5.69
C LEU A 317 -4.28 -19.14 4.64
N VAL A 318 -4.89 -20.23 4.14
CA VAL A 318 -6.00 -20.18 3.18
C VAL A 318 -7.36 -19.94 3.86
N CYS A 319 -7.51 -20.32 5.13
CA CYS A 319 -8.75 -20.14 5.91
C CYS A 319 -8.81 -18.89 6.81
N TRP A 320 -7.87 -17.95 6.67
CA TRP A 320 -7.92 -16.63 7.31
C TRP A 320 -7.98 -15.54 6.25
#